data_AF-A0A954VVU8-F1
#
_entry.id   AF-A0A954VVU8-F1
#
_cell.length_a   1.000
_cell.length_b   1.000
_cell.length_c   1.000
_cell.angle_alpha   90.00
_cell.angle_beta   90.00
_cell.angle_gamma   90.00
#
_symmetry.space_group_name_H-M   'P 1'
#
loop_
_entity.id
_entity.type
_entity.pdbx_description
1 polymer ?
#
loop_
_entity_poly.entity_id
_entity_poly.type
_entity_poly.pdbx_seq_one_letter_code
_entity_poly.pdbx_strand_id
1 'polypeptide(L)'
;MAVRFEILHNGQRVCISGLAGDGVLSTMVNYVKHTDKEGKYQLTIGGLGHYLPTQDCQHANWETPSLAIDDEIMIRILPDGEFDNPQNFINSPQRSIFDNQFGKLDYNINAWDGEVDIDCRPLTQCRIHLWADEDGPTDCQRQRFAEFADRHDSLWPSIANALVRCHLKIQNSDDLIERIDSRMWIDMPSDASELQLTYSFQDDPKFRRYSITLRNWEIVEVYTNQ
;
A
#
# COMPACT_ATOMS: atom_id res chain seq x y z
N MET A 1 -12.13 -2.72 19.97
CA MET A 1 -11.54 -4.01 20.33
C MET A 1 -10.14 -4.05 19.74
N ALA A 2 -9.14 -4.25 20.59
CA ALA A 2 -7.76 -4.43 20.17
C ALA A 2 -7.37 -5.91 20.18
N VAL A 3 -6.65 -6.34 19.14
CA VAL A 3 -5.93 -7.62 19.15
C VAL A 3 -4.56 -7.36 19.75
N ARG A 4 -4.13 -8.17 20.71
CA ARG A 4 -2.85 -7.98 21.42
C ARG A 4 -2.10 -9.27 21.63
N PHE A 5 -0.79 -9.22 21.46
CA PHE A 5 0.12 -10.30 21.83
C PHE A 5 1.09 -9.83 22.92
N GLU A 6 1.22 -10.60 24.00
CA GLU A 6 2.38 -10.51 24.89
C GLU A 6 3.47 -11.45 24.37
N ILE A 7 4.66 -10.89 24.17
CA ILE A 7 5.84 -11.63 23.70
C ILE A 7 6.83 -11.71 24.85
N LEU A 8 7.27 -12.93 25.17
CA LEU A 8 8.32 -13.21 26.13
C LEU A 8 9.50 -13.91 25.44
N HIS A 9 10.71 -13.55 25.82
CA HIS A 9 11.98 -14.18 25.44
C HIS A 9 12.66 -14.68 26.71
N ASN A 10 12.88 -16.00 26.80
CA ASN A 10 13.45 -16.66 27.99
C ASN A 10 12.73 -16.26 29.30
N GLY A 11 11.40 -16.17 29.24
CA GLY A 11 10.55 -15.78 30.37
C GLY A 11 10.52 -14.29 30.70
N GLN A 12 11.31 -13.45 30.02
CA GLN A 12 11.30 -12.00 30.18
C GLN A 12 10.38 -11.35 29.15
N ARG A 13 9.54 -10.41 29.58
CA ARG A 13 8.65 -9.67 28.68
C ARG A 13 9.47 -8.78 27.75
N VAL A 14 9.33 -9.01 26.45
CA VAL A 14 9.88 -8.15 25.40
C VAL A 14 8.94 -6.98 25.17
N CYS A 15 7.68 -7.26 24.82
CA CYS A 15 6.65 -6.24 24.66
C CYS A 15 5.23 -6.84 24.71
N ILE A 16 4.24 -5.96 24.85
CA ILE A 16 2.86 -6.21 24.41
C ILE A 16 2.66 -5.47 23.10
N SER A 17 2.51 -6.20 21.99
CA SER A 17 2.16 -5.63 20.69
C SER A 17 0.64 -5.60 20.51
N GLY A 18 0.11 -4.69 19.70
CA GLY A 18 -1.33 -4.63 19.49
C GLY A 18 -1.80 -3.76 18.33
N LEU A 19 -3.06 -3.96 17.94
CA LEU A 19 -3.75 -3.21 16.89
C LEU A 19 -5.10 -2.71 17.41
N ALA A 20 -5.43 -1.46 17.14
CA ALA A 20 -6.72 -0.83 17.40
C ALA A 20 -7.63 -0.90 16.15
N GLY A 21 -8.19 -2.09 15.86
CA GLY A 21 -9.14 -2.29 14.76
C GLY A 21 -8.65 -3.29 13.71
N ASP A 22 -8.98 -3.02 12.45
CA ASP A 22 -8.65 -3.90 11.32
C ASP A 22 -7.15 -3.87 11.01
N GLY A 23 -6.60 -5.04 10.69
CA GLY A 23 -5.20 -5.18 10.32
C GLY A 23 -4.67 -6.60 10.53
N VAL A 24 -3.35 -6.72 10.41
CA VAL A 24 -2.59 -7.95 10.64
C VAL A 24 -1.54 -7.67 11.70
N LEU A 25 -1.55 -8.44 12.78
CA LEU A 25 -0.50 -8.46 13.79
C LEU A 25 0.22 -9.81 13.71
N SER A 26 1.54 -9.78 13.69
CA SER A 26 2.38 -10.95 13.46
C SER A 26 3.59 -10.98 14.39
N THR A 27 4.02 -12.18 14.74
CA THR A 27 5.29 -12.45 15.41
C THR A 27 5.95 -13.62 14.71
N MET A 28 7.15 -13.42 14.19
CA MET A 28 7.84 -14.36 13.32
C MET A 28 9.26 -14.63 13.82
N VAL A 29 9.66 -15.90 13.88
CA VAL A 29 11.05 -16.31 14.08
C VAL A 29 11.65 -16.62 12.70
N ASN A 30 12.69 -15.88 12.34
CA ASN A 30 13.35 -15.94 11.04
C ASN A 30 14.78 -16.47 11.19
N TYR A 31 15.26 -17.24 10.21
CA TYR A 31 16.69 -17.49 10.00
C TYR A 31 17.10 -16.82 8.69
N VAL A 32 18.02 -15.86 8.79
CA VAL A 32 18.50 -15.09 7.63
C VAL A 32 19.98 -15.38 7.41
N LYS A 33 20.32 -15.82 6.20
CA LYS A 33 21.71 -16.04 5.77
C LYS A 33 21.95 -15.34 4.45
N HIS A 34 22.89 -14.39 4.45
CA HIS A 34 23.36 -13.73 3.23
C HIS A 34 24.64 -14.38 2.73
N THR A 35 24.93 -14.23 1.44
CA THR A 35 26.22 -14.62 0.85
C THR A 35 27.36 -14.00 1.67
N ASP A 36 28.35 -14.82 2.03
CA ASP A 36 29.53 -14.44 2.81
C ASP A 36 29.27 -13.89 4.23
N LYS A 37 28.08 -14.09 4.79
CA LYS A 37 27.77 -13.76 6.19
C LYS A 37 27.34 -14.99 6.98
N GLU A 38 27.64 -15.01 8.27
CA GLU A 38 27.05 -15.98 9.18
C GLU A 38 25.53 -15.78 9.25
N GLY A 39 24.81 -16.90 9.33
CA GLY A 39 23.35 -16.88 9.47
C GLY A 39 22.95 -16.37 10.86
N LYS A 40 21.84 -15.65 10.93
CA LYS A 40 21.32 -15.09 12.17
C LYS A 40 19.87 -15.50 12.38
N TYR A 41 19.53 -15.82 13.62
CA TYR A 41 18.14 -15.99 14.06
C TYR A 41 17.62 -14.62 14.52
N GLN A 42 16.42 -14.27 14.09
CA GLN A 42 15.81 -12.98 14.42
C GLN A 42 14.34 -13.16 14.78
N LEU A 43 13.90 -12.50 15.83
CA LEU A 43 12.49 -12.31 16.12
C LEU A 43 12.00 -11.03 15.45
N THR A 44 10.92 -11.10 14.68
CA THR A 44 10.24 -9.95 14.11
C THR A 44 8.86 -9.84 14.72
N ILE A 45 8.57 -8.70 15.35
CA ILE A 45 7.26 -8.39 15.93
C ILE A 45 6.73 -7.17 15.20
N GLY A 46 5.65 -7.34 14.45
CA GLY A 46 5.13 -6.24 13.64
C GLY A 46 3.79 -6.54 13.01
N GLY A 47 3.31 -5.59 12.22
CA GLY A 47 2.01 -5.72 11.57
C GLY A 47 1.74 -4.64 10.54
N LEU A 48 0.50 -4.65 10.05
CA LEU A 48 -0.09 -3.60 9.23
C LEU A 48 -1.50 -3.32 9.76
N GLY A 49 -1.78 -2.11 10.22
CA GLY A 49 -3.10 -1.77 10.74
C GLY A 49 -3.16 -0.41 11.44
N HIS A 50 -4.27 -0.15 12.11
CA HIS A 50 -4.44 1.03 12.95
C HIS A 50 -3.89 0.71 14.35
N TYR A 51 -2.94 1.50 14.86
CA TYR A 51 -2.37 1.32 16.21
C TYR A 51 -2.91 2.35 17.19
N LEU A 52 -3.26 3.53 16.68
CA LEU A 52 -4.06 4.52 17.39
C LEU A 52 -5.36 4.74 16.61
N PRO A 53 -6.51 4.99 17.29
CA PRO A 53 -7.80 5.21 16.61
C PRO A 53 -7.80 6.36 15.60
N THR A 54 -6.85 7.30 15.73
CA THR A 54 -6.75 8.52 14.92
C THR A 54 -5.66 8.44 13.85
N GLN A 55 -4.98 7.30 13.69
CA GLN A 55 -3.93 7.10 12.69
C GLN A 55 -4.45 6.32 11.49
N ASP A 56 -3.84 6.53 10.33
CA ASP A 56 -4.03 5.68 9.16
C ASP A 56 -3.44 4.29 9.37
N CYS A 57 -3.88 3.34 8.54
CA CYS A 57 -3.31 2.00 8.50
C CYS A 57 -1.84 2.08 8.09
N GLN A 58 -0.95 1.53 8.91
CA GLN A 58 0.50 1.67 8.70
C GLN A 58 1.23 0.39 9.10
N HIS A 59 2.50 0.28 8.69
CA HIS A 59 3.37 -0.75 9.24
C HIS A 59 3.90 -0.31 10.60
N ALA A 60 3.86 -1.22 11.57
CA ALA A 60 4.54 -1.00 12.85
C ALA A 60 5.42 -2.17 13.22
N ASN A 61 6.53 -1.85 13.88
CA ASN A 61 7.45 -2.82 14.45
C ASN A 61 7.69 -2.51 15.92
N TRP A 62 7.79 -3.56 16.72
CA TRP A 62 8.21 -3.51 18.12
C TRP A 62 9.67 -3.92 18.26
N GLU A 63 10.15 -3.92 19.50
CA GLU A 63 11.48 -4.39 19.83
C GLU A 63 11.74 -5.79 19.27
N THR A 64 12.90 -5.97 18.65
CA THR A 64 13.29 -7.23 18.02
C THR A 64 14.56 -7.75 18.68
N PRO A 65 14.45 -8.63 19.69
CA PRO A 65 15.63 -9.21 20.32
C PRO A 65 16.40 -10.08 19.32
N SER A 66 17.73 -10.09 19.46
CA SER A 66 18.57 -11.07 18.76
C SER A 66 18.35 -12.45 19.39
N LEU A 67 18.25 -13.49 18.57
CA LEU A 67 18.00 -14.85 19.03
C LEU A 67 19.25 -15.72 18.91
N ALA A 68 19.38 -16.66 19.84
CA ALA A 68 20.37 -17.72 19.84
C ALA A 68 19.70 -19.11 19.86
N ILE A 69 20.50 -20.15 19.63
CA ILE A 69 20.07 -21.53 19.84
C ILE A 69 19.72 -21.71 21.34
N ASP A 70 18.69 -22.51 21.60
CA ASP A 70 18.11 -22.77 22.93
C ASP A 70 17.32 -21.62 23.57
N ASP A 71 17.16 -20.49 22.87
CA ASP A 71 16.22 -19.45 23.30
C ASP A 71 14.75 -19.92 23.19
N GLU A 72 13.94 -19.57 24.19
CA GLU A 72 12.50 -19.81 24.20
C GLU A 72 11.74 -18.51 23.89
N ILE A 73 10.83 -18.59 22.92
CA ILE A 73 9.87 -17.53 22.62
C ILE A 73 8.47 -17.99 22.98
N MET A 74 7.79 -17.21 23.81
CA MET A 74 6.40 -17.42 24.18
C MET A 74 5.54 -16.26 23.68
N ILE A 75 4.45 -16.58 23.00
CA ILE A 75 3.46 -15.61 22.52
C ILE A 75 2.14 -15.93 23.21
N ARG A 76 1.55 -14.93 23.87
CA ARG A 76 0.22 -15.04 24.47
C ARG A 76 -0.74 -14.08 23.81
N ILE A 77 -1.90 -14.58 23.39
CA ILE A 77 -2.99 -13.73 22.91
C ILE A 77 -3.72 -13.17 24.13
N LEU A 78 -3.78 -11.85 24.25
CA LEU A 78 -4.41 -11.17 25.37
C LEU A 78 -5.82 -10.68 25.00
N PRO A 79 -6.70 -10.45 26.00
CA PRO A 79 -7.98 -9.76 25.77
C PRO A 79 -7.78 -8.32 25.30
N ASP A 80 -8.85 -7.54 25.13
CA ASP A 80 -8.77 -6.10 24.81
C ASP A 80 -8.05 -5.29 25.92
N GLY A 81 -7.36 -4.20 25.55
CA GLY A 81 -6.68 -3.29 26.47
C GLY A 81 -5.49 -2.53 25.86
N GLU A 82 -4.62 -1.96 26.70
CA GLU A 82 -3.44 -1.20 26.26
C GLU A 82 -2.28 -2.08 25.79
N PHE A 83 -1.46 -1.56 24.89
CA PHE A 83 -0.26 -2.23 24.38
C PHE A 83 0.90 -1.23 24.30
N ASP A 84 2.11 -1.73 24.21
CA ASP A 84 3.31 -0.89 24.13
C ASP A 84 3.30 -0.13 22.80
N ASN A 85 3.81 1.10 22.81
CA ASN A 85 4.00 1.84 21.56
C ASN A 85 5.05 1.14 20.68
N PRO A 86 4.83 1.03 19.36
CA PRO A 86 5.84 0.50 18.46
C PRO A 86 7.09 1.40 18.48
N GLN A 87 8.27 0.77 18.49
CA GLN A 87 9.56 1.49 18.60
C GLN A 87 9.93 2.22 17.32
N ASN A 88 9.48 1.67 16.19
CA ASN A 88 9.53 2.31 14.90
C ASN A 88 8.12 2.23 14.36
N PHE A 89 7.30 3.24 14.69
CA PHE A 89 6.41 3.69 13.62
C PHE A 89 7.34 3.88 12.42
N ILE A 90 7.12 3.18 11.33
CA ILE A 90 7.66 3.62 10.05
C ILE A 90 6.78 4.84 9.69
N ASN A 91 6.89 5.87 10.53
CA ASN A 91 6.20 7.12 10.43
C ASN A 91 7.08 7.99 9.56
N SER A 92 6.37 8.69 8.70
CA SER A 92 6.89 9.66 7.79
C SER A 92 7.54 9.02 6.59
N PRO A 93 7.28 9.61 5.41
CA PRO A 93 8.19 9.39 4.32
C PRO A 93 9.63 9.48 4.84
N GLN A 94 10.46 8.49 4.51
CA GLN A 94 11.90 8.57 4.73
C GLN A 94 12.45 9.89 4.18
N ARG A 95 11.79 10.41 3.13
CA ARG A 95 12.07 11.69 2.49
C ARG A 95 10.82 12.23 1.81
N SER A 96 10.52 13.52 1.96
CA SER A 96 9.54 14.21 1.11
C SER A 96 10.25 15.07 0.08
N ILE A 97 9.73 15.09 -1.15
CA ILE A 97 10.15 16.01 -2.19
C ILE A 97 8.94 16.73 -2.77
N PHE A 98 9.20 17.83 -3.48
CA PHE A 98 8.22 18.44 -4.36
C PHE A 98 8.67 18.19 -5.79
N ASP A 99 7.88 17.42 -6.53
CA ASP A 99 8.07 17.16 -7.94
C ASP A 99 7.17 18.10 -8.75
N ASN A 100 7.69 18.66 -9.86
CA ASN A 100 6.94 19.63 -10.66
C ASN A 100 5.69 19.03 -11.32
N GLN A 101 5.66 17.72 -11.53
CA GLN A 101 4.55 17.02 -12.17
C GLN A 101 3.65 16.32 -11.16
N PHE A 102 4.22 15.74 -10.10
CA PHE A 102 3.47 14.98 -9.11
C PHE A 102 3.20 15.74 -7.80
N GLY A 103 3.66 16.98 -7.67
CA GLY A 103 3.48 17.77 -6.46
C GLY A 103 4.25 17.19 -5.27
N LYS A 104 3.63 17.18 -4.09
CA LYS A 104 4.26 16.62 -2.89
C LYS A 104 4.30 15.09 -3.01
N LEU A 105 5.51 14.54 -2.94
CA LEU A 105 5.75 13.11 -2.89
C LEU A 105 6.43 12.72 -1.59
N ASP A 106 6.02 11.57 -1.06
CA ASP A 106 6.44 11.01 0.21
C ASP A 106 7.07 9.61 -0.07
N TYR A 107 8.38 9.46 0.17
CA TYR A 107 9.14 8.22 -0.08
C TYR A 107 8.96 7.20 1.04
N ASN A 108 8.44 6.02 0.70
CA ASN A 108 8.25 4.91 1.62
C ASN A 108 8.95 3.66 1.08
N ILE A 109 10.06 3.25 1.72
CA ILE A 109 10.84 2.04 1.42
C ILE A 109 11.50 2.05 0.04
N ASN A 110 10.71 1.93 -1.03
CA ASN A 110 11.14 1.78 -2.42
C ASN A 110 10.13 2.38 -3.42
N ALA A 111 9.26 3.26 -2.93
CA ALA A 111 8.28 3.93 -3.76
C ALA A 111 7.98 5.34 -3.24
N TRP A 112 7.55 6.20 -4.14
CA TRP A 112 7.07 7.54 -3.85
C TRP A 112 5.55 7.59 -3.99
N ASP A 113 4.87 8.01 -2.93
CA ASP A 113 3.43 8.19 -2.90
C ASP A 113 3.07 9.68 -2.94
N GLY A 114 2.00 10.03 -3.65
CA GLY A 114 1.47 11.39 -3.66
C GLY A 114 0.03 11.49 -4.11
N GLU A 115 -0.57 12.66 -3.88
CA GLU A 115 -1.88 13.01 -4.45
C GLU A 115 -1.67 14.10 -5.50
N VAL A 116 -2.23 13.87 -6.69
CA VAL A 116 -2.10 14.74 -7.86
C VAL A 116 -3.49 15.09 -8.37
N ASP A 117 -3.76 16.39 -8.52
CA ASP A 117 -4.96 16.85 -9.21
C ASP A 117 -4.81 16.60 -10.72
N ILE A 118 -5.85 16.08 -11.35
CA ILE A 118 -5.87 15.74 -12.77
C ILE A 118 -7.18 16.22 -13.40
N ASP A 119 -7.14 16.55 -14.70
CA ASP A 119 -8.34 16.86 -15.48
C ASP A 119 -8.65 15.71 -16.43
N CYS A 120 -8.99 14.55 -15.87
CA CYS A 120 -9.21 13.30 -16.60
C CYS A 120 -10.64 12.80 -16.34
N ARG A 121 -11.64 13.48 -16.89
CA ARG A 121 -13.06 13.23 -16.56
C ARG A 121 -13.46 11.75 -16.75
N PRO A 122 -14.18 11.14 -15.80
CA PRO A 122 -14.84 11.73 -14.62
C PRO A 122 -13.93 11.92 -13.40
N LEU A 123 -12.63 11.67 -13.53
CA LEU A 123 -11.65 11.68 -12.44
C LEU A 123 -11.05 13.07 -12.30
N THR A 124 -10.96 13.53 -11.05
CA THR A 124 -10.41 14.85 -10.70
C THR A 124 -9.13 14.74 -9.88
N GLN A 125 -8.86 13.56 -9.32
CA GLN A 125 -7.69 13.33 -8.50
C GLN A 125 -7.13 11.93 -8.74
N CYS A 126 -5.82 11.80 -8.61
CA CYS A 126 -5.12 10.53 -8.62
C CYS A 126 -4.21 10.43 -7.39
N ARG A 127 -4.23 9.29 -6.72
CA ARG A 127 -3.14 8.89 -5.83
C ARG A 127 -2.12 8.10 -6.63
N ILE A 128 -0.89 8.58 -6.66
CA ILE A 128 0.19 7.95 -7.41
C ILE A 128 1.07 7.12 -6.49
N HIS A 129 1.54 5.99 -7.00
CA HIS A 129 2.53 5.11 -6.38
C HIS A 129 3.62 4.83 -7.43
N LEU A 130 4.82 5.35 -7.19
CA LEU A 130 5.91 5.34 -8.15
C LEU A 130 7.05 4.49 -7.61
N TRP A 131 7.31 3.32 -8.19
CA TRP A 131 8.46 2.51 -7.80
C TRP A 131 9.73 3.18 -8.30
N ALA A 132 10.54 3.67 -7.38
CA ALA A 132 11.81 4.31 -7.67
C ALA A 132 12.70 4.27 -6.42
N ASP A 133 13.99 4.55 -6.59
CA ASP A 133 14.89 4.71 -5.46
C ASP A 133 14.71 6.07 -4.77
N GLU A 134 15.59 6.37 -3.82
CA GLU A 134 15.54 7.57 -3.01
C GLU A 134 15.85 8.88 -3.78
N ASP A 135 16.23 8.81 -5.06
CA ASP A 135 16.50 9.98 -5.89
C ASP A 135 15.22 10.63 -6.45
N GLY A 136 14.09 9.91 -6.40
CA GLY A 136 12.79 10.41 -6.84
C GLY A 136 12.27 9.69 -8.10
N PRO A 137 11.13 10.15 -8.64
CA PRO A 137 10.58 9.60 -9.88
C PRO A 137 11.56 9.70 -11.05
N THR A 138 11.50 8.73 -11.96
CA THR A 138 12.31 8.74 -13.18
C THR A 138 11.70 9.63 -14.26
N ASP A 139 12.51 10.09 -15.22
CA ASP A 139 12.00 10.85 -16.37
C ASP A 139 11.03 10.03 -17.24
N CYS A 140 11.22 8.70 -17.30
CA CYS A 140 10.30 7.81 -17.97
C CYS A 140 8.93 7.80 -17.29
N GLN A 141 8.88 7.79 -15.96
CA GLN A 141 7.62 7.85 -15.21
C GLN A 141 6.90 9.19 -15.42
N ARG A 142 7.66 10.30 -15.38
CA ARG A 142 7.16 11.64 -15.69
C ARG A 142 6.54 11.74 -17.08
N GLN A 143 7.29 11.30 -18.09
CA GLN A 143 6.81 11.28 -19.47
C GLN A 143 5.57 10.40 -19.62
N ARG A 144 5.57 9.21 -19.00
CA ARG A 144 4.44 8.28 -19.06
C ARG A 144 3.18 8.88 -18.44
N PHE A 145 3.29 9.55 -17.30
CA PHE A 145 2.14 10.21 -16.68
C PHE A 145 1.60 11.36 -17.53
N ALA A 146 2.48 12.18 -18.13
CA ALA A 146 2.06 13.25 -19.05
C ALA A 146 1.29 12.68 -20.26
N GLU A 147 1.86 11.65 -20.89
CA GLU A 147 1.22 10.97 -22.02
C GLU A 147 -0.13 10.35 -21.63
N PHE A 148 -0.25 9.81 -20.42
CA PHE A 148 -1.52 9.29 -19.92
C PHE A 148 -2.56 10.39 -19.80
N ALA A 149 -2.22 11.52 -19.17
CA ALA A 149 -3.12 12.66 -19.02
C ALA A 149 -3.59 13.19 -20.39
N ASP A 150 -2.67 13.34 -21.35
CA ASP A 150 -2.98 13.81 -22.70
C ASP A 150 -3.86 12.83 -23.49
N ARG A 151 -3.72 11.52 -23.23
CA ARG A 151 -4.45 10.46 -23.94
C ARG A 151 -5.74 10.05 -23.25
N HIS A 152 -5.98 10.48 -22.01
CA HIS A 152 -7.04 9.96 -21.17
C HIS A 152 -8.41 9.98 -21.87
N ASP A 153 -8.79 11.10 -22.48
CA ASP A 153 -10.07 11.24 -23.17
C ASP A 153 -10.26 10.22 -24.31
N SER A 154 -9.18 9.86 -25.00
CA SER A 154 -9.20 8.83 -26.05
C SER A 154 -9.22 7.40 -25.49
N LEU A 155 -8.64 7.19 -24.32
CA LEU A 155 -8.59 5.89 -23.64
C LEU A 155 -9.87 5.60 -22.85
N TRP A 156 -10.52 6.63 -22.35
CA TRP A 156 -11.65 6.55 -21.44
C TRP A 156 -12.78 5.64 -21.95
N PRO A 157 -13.22 5.68 -23.23
CA PRO A 157 -14.26 4.78 -23.71
C PRO A 157 -13.90 3.30 -23.56
N SER A 158 -12.63 2.95 -23.80
CA SER A 158 -12.14 1.57 -23.67
C SER A 158 -12.03 1.16 -22.20
N ILE A 159 -11.53 2.07 -21.35
CA ILE A 159 -11.43 1.89 -19.90
C ILE A 159 -12.83 1.71 -19.29
N ALA A 160 -13.76 2.60 -19.59
CA ALA A 160 -15.14 2.56 -19.11
C ALA A 160 -15.83 1.25 -19.51
N ASN A 161 -15.69 0.83 -20.78
CA ASN A 161 -16.23 -0.44 -21.23
C ASN A 161 -15.62 -1.64 -20.48
N ALA A 162 -14.31 -1.64 -20.23
CA ALA A 162 -13.66 -2.67 -19.43
C ALA A 162 -14.19 -2.71 -17.99
N LEU A 163 -14.35 -1.56 -17.35
CA LEU A 163 -14.90 -1.45 -15.99
C LEU A 163 -16.36 -1.94 -15.92
N VAL A 164 -17.22 -1.53 -16.85
CA VAL A 164 -18.62 -1.99 -16.92
C VAL A 164 -18.68 -3.52 -17.07
N ARG A 165 -17.85 -4.11 -17.92
CA ARG A 165 -17.82 -5.57 -18.13
C ARG A 165 -17.30 -6.34 -16.91
N CYS A 166 -16.44 -5.72 -16.10
CA CYS A 166 -15.85 -6.32 -14.91
C CYS A 166 -16.75 -6.17 -13.66
N HIS A 167 -17.51 -5.09 -13.58
CA HIS A 167 -18.30 -4.73 -12.40
C HIS A 167 -19.63 -5.50 -12.34
N LEU A 168 -19.95 -6.12 -11.19
CA LEU A 168 -21.12 -7.00 -11.05
C LEU A 168 -22.47 -6.29 -11.18
N LYS A 169 -22.53 -5.01 -10.80
CA LYS A 169 -23.78 -4.23 -10.71
C LYS A 169 -23.90 -3.10 -11.72
N ILE A 170 -22.82 -2.70 -12.38
CA ILE A 170 -22.85 -1.53 -13.26
C ILE A 170 -23.19 -2.02 -14.66
N GLN A 171 -24.22 -1.45 -15.29
CA GLN A 171 -24.75 -2.00 -16.55
C GLN A 171 -24.31 -1.20 -17.79
N ASN A 172 -23.95 0.06 -17.63
CA ASN A 172 -23.60 0.95 -18.73
C ASN A 172 -22.69 2.10 -18.27
N SER A 173 -22.26 2.93 -19.22
CA SER A 173 -21.34 4.04 -18.97
C SER A 173 -21.94 5.16 -18.13
N ASP A 174 -23.26 5.39 -18.18
CA ASP A 174 -23.90 6.46 -17.41
C ASP A 174 -23.93 6.07 -15.92
N ASP A 175 -24.35 4.84 -15.62
CA ASP A 175 -24.31 4.22 -14.28
C ASP A 175 -22.87 4.16 -13.72
N LEU A 176 -21.88 3.92 -14.60
CA LEU A 176 -20.47 3.99 -14.22
C LEU A 176 -20.08 5.39 -13.73
N ILE A 177 -20.43 6.43 -14.49
CA ILE A 177 -20.05 7.83 -14.18
C ILE A 177 -20.71 8.30 -12.88
N GLU A 178 -21.94 7.89 -12.60
CA GLU A 178 -22.64 8.28 -11.36
C GLU A 178 -22.03 7.68 -10.10
N ARG A 179 -21.34 6.53 -10.21
CA ARG A 179 -20.95 5.71 -9.05
C ARG A 179 -19.44 5.57 -8.86
N ILE A 180 -18.65 5.87 -9.89
CA ILE A 180 -17.20 5.85 -9.80
C ILE A 180 -16.72 6.91 -8.82
N ASP A 181 -15.75 6.56 -7.99
CA ASP A 181 -15.03 7.55 -7.20
C ASP A 181 -14.24 8.46 -8.15
N SER A 182 -14.34 9.77 -7.96
CA SER A 182 -13.56 10.76 -8.72
C SER A 182 -12.04 10.64 -8.48
N ARG A 183 -11.63 9.87 -7.47
CA ARG A 183 -10.24 9.53 -7.17
C ARG A 183 -9.86 8.16 -7.73
N MET A 184 -8.83 8.11 -8.55
CA MET A 184 -8.18 6.85 -8.97
C MET A 184 -6.83 6.62 -8.29
N TRP A 185 -6.33 5.40 -8.39
CA TRP A 185 -4.96 5.05 -8.06
C TRP A 185 -4.17 4.72 -9.33
N ILE A 186 -2.93 5.19 -9.39
CA ILE A 186 -1.98 4.83 -10.44
C ILE A 186 -0.74 4.23 -9.79
N ASP A 187 -0.43 3.00 -10.16
CA ASP A 187 0.85 2.34 -9.84
C ASP A 187 1.72 2.29 -11.10
N MET A 188 2.98 2.70 -10.96
CA MET A 188 3.92 2.80 -12.07
C MET A 188 5.31 2.23 -11.69
N PRO A 189 5.79 1.17 -12.38
CA PRO A 189 7.13 0.64 -12.17
C PRO A 189 8.21 1.67 -12.59
N SER A 190 9.45 1.45 -12.16
CA SER A 190 10.58 2.36 -12.44
C SER A 190 10.89 2.52 -13.92
N ASP A 191 10.67 1.46 -14.70
CA ASP A 191 10.85 1.44 -16.15
C ASP A 191 9.66 2.02 -16.93
N ALA A 192 8.56 2.34 -16.24
CA ALA A 192 7.30 2.85 -16.81
C ALA A 192 6.77 2.03 -17.99
N SER A 193 7.10 0.73 -18.05
CA SER A 193 6.67 -0.18 -19.11
C SER A 193 5.15 -0.37 -19.13
N GLU A 194 4.53 -0.24 -17.96
CA GLU A 194 3.09 -0.40 -17.74
C GLU A 194 2.55 0.70 -16.82
N LEU A 195 1.24 0.89 -16.88
CA LEU A 195 0.49 1.76 -15.99
C LEU A 195 -0.67 0.95 -15.43
N GLN A 196 -0.70 0.72 -14.12
CA GLN A 196 -1.84 0.06 -13.49
C GLN A 196 -2.77 1.13 -12.91
N LEU A 197 -3.99 1.17 -13.43
CA LEU A 197 -5.06 2.06 -13.01
C LEU A 197 -6.00 1.31 -12.08
N THR A 198 -6.28 1.86 -10.90
CA THR A 198 -7.17 1.22 -9.92
C THR A 198 -8.32 2.15 -9.54
N TYR A 199 -9.54 1.61 -9.62
CA TYR A 199 -10.79 2.33 -9.43
C TYR A 199 -11.58 1.79 -8.25
N SER A 200 -12.37 2.69 -7.66
CA SER A 200 -13.32 2.39 -6.56
C SER A 200 -14.71 2.92 -6.93
N PHE A 201 -15.74 2.36 -6.30
CA PHE A 201 -17.13 2.74 -6.53
C PHE A 201 -17.84 2.94 -5.19
N GLN A 202 -18.74 3.92 -5.10
CA GLN A 202 -19.33 4.38 -3.83
C GLN A 202 -20.12 3.31 -3.05
N ASP A 203 -20.77 2.37 -3.75
CA ASP A 203 -21.62 1.34 -3.12
C ASP A 203 -20.93 -0.03 -2.97
N ASP A 204 -19.65 -0.11 -3.31
CA ASP A 204 -18.89 -1.35 -3.22
C ASP A 204 -18.28 -1.53 -1.82
N PRO A 205 -17.99 -2.78 -1.40
CA PRO A 205 -17.29 -3.03 -0.15
C PRO A 205 -15.99 -2.21 -0.08
N LYS A 206 -15.64 -1.72 1.12
CA LYS A 206 -14.54 -0.75 1.34
C LYS A 206 -13.22 -1.09 0.64
N PHE A 207 -12.91 -2.38 0.47
CA PHE A 207 -11.66 -2.89 -0.10
C PHE A 207 -11.79 -3.42 -1.53
N ARG A 208 -13.00 -3.47 -2.10
CA ARG A 208 -13.16 -3.90 -3.48
C ARG A 208 -12.58 -2.84 -4.42
N ARG A 209 -11.69 -3.29 -5.31
CA ARG A 209 -11.03 -2.44 -6.29
C ARG A 209 -11.02 -3.09 -7.65
N TYR A 210 -11.05 -2.28 -8.70
CA TYR A 210 -11.01 -2.74 -10.08
C TYR A 210 -9.76 -2.19 -10.72
N SER A 211 -8.88 -3.08 -11.19
CA SER A 211 -7.60 -2.72 -11.76
C SER A 211 -7.59 -2.97 -13.27
N ILE A 212 -7.01 -2.04 -14.01
CA ILE A 212 -6.77 -2.10 -15.44
C ILE A 212 -5.27 -1.85 -15.67
N THR A 213 -4.61 -2.74 -16.39
CA THR A 213 -3.21 -2.56 -16.77
C THR A 213 -3.12 -2.08 -18.20
N LEU A 214 -2.45 -0.95 -18.42
CA LEU A 214 -2.15 -0.40 -19.73
C LEU A 214 -0.68 -0.68 -20.11
N ARG A 215 -0.47 -1.36 -21.23
CA ARG A 215 0.85 -1.51 -21.86
C ARG A 215 0.77 -0.92 -23.26
N ASN A 216 1.68 -0.02 -23.62
CA ASN A 216 1.63 0.70 -24.90
C ASN A 216 0.27 1.36 -25.22
N TRP A 217 -0.44 1.84 -24.18
CA TRP A 217 -1.76 2.46 -24.30
C TRP A 217 -2.89 1.49 -24.70
N GLU A 218 -2.64 0.19 -24.61
CA GLU A 218 -3.65 -0.86 -24.77
C GLU A 218 -3.94 -1.53 -23.43
N ILE A 219 -5.20 -1.90 -23.21
CA ILE A 219 -5.61 -2.68 -22.05
C ILE A 219 -5.11 -4.11 -22.24
N VAL A 220 -4.17 -4.54 -21.39
CA VAL A 220 -3.64 -5.91 -21.41
C VAL A 220 -4.22 -6.79 -20.31
N GLU A 221 -4.74 -6.18 -19.24
CA GLU A 221 -5.31 -6.91 -18.11
C GLU A 221 -6.43 -6.11 -17.45
N VAL A 222 -7.44 -6.83 -16.94
CA VAL A 222 -8.56 -6.29 -16.16
C VAL A 222 -8.91 -7.30 -15.08
N TYR A 223 -8.93 -6.88 -13.81
CA TYR A 223 -9.26 -7.76 -12.69
C TYR A 223 -9.86 -7.01 -11.51
N THR A 224 -10.52 -7.76 -10.63
CA THR A 224 -11.08 -7.25 -9.37
C THR A 224 -10.24 -7.77 -8.20
N ASN A 225 -9.77 -6.87 -7.35
CA ASN A 225 -9.19 -7.21 -6.06
C ASN A 225 -10.32 -7.27 -5.03
N GLN A 226 -10.45 -8.40 -4.34
CA GLN A 226 -11.43 -8.64 -3.28
C GLN A 226 -10.77 -8.69 -1.91
#